data_AF-A0A2A5M9C1-F1
#
_entry.id   AF-A0A2A5M9C1-F1
#
_cell.length_a   1.000
_cell.length_b   1.000
_cell.length_c   1.000
_cell.angle_alpha   90.00
_cell.angle_beta   90.00
_cell.angle_gamma   90.00
#
_symmetry.space_group_name_H-M   'P 1'
#
loop_
_entity.id
_entity.type
_entity.pdbx_description
1 polymer ?
#
loop_
_entity_poly.entity_id
_entity_poly.type
_entity_poly.pdbx_seq_one_letter_code
_entity_poly.pdbx_strand_id
1 'polypeptide(L)' 'MIIELAKNYGFCFGVKRAIKKAEQIKDAATIGPLIHNNEEISRLQKNFNVKTLENIKALSNEKKAII' A
#
# COMPACT_ATOMS: atom_id res chain seq x y z
N MET A 1 12.47 15.11 -30.04
CA MET A 1 11.43 14.25 -29.45
C MET A 1 10.64 15.09 -28.46
N ILE A 2 9.32 15.12 -28.58
CA ILE A 2 8.45 15.85 -27.65
C ILE A 2 7.81 14.80 -26.73
N ILE A 3 7.88 15.02 -25.42
CA ILE A 3 7.22 14.17 -24.41
C ILE A 3 6.05 14.97 -23.86
N GLU A 4 4.85 14.41 -23.95
CA GLU A 4 3.61 15.04 -23.48
C GLU A 4 3.00 14.19 -22.36
N LEU A 5 2.49 14.86 -21.32
CA LEU A 5 1.81 14.22 -20.21
C LEU A 5 0.30 14.33 -20.39
N ALA A 6 -0.42 13.27 -20.05
CA ALA A 6 -1.88 13.31 -19.99
C ALA A 6 -2.34 14.37 -18.98
N LYS A 7 -3.54 14.94 -19.19
CA LYS A 7 -4.12 15.88 -18.22
C LYS A 7 -4.38 15.24 -16.85
N ASN A 8 -4.71 13.95 -16.84
CA ASN A 8 -4.95 13.17 -15.64
C ASN A 8 -4.00 11.96 -15.63
N TYR A 9 -3.06 11.94 -14.70
CA TYR A 9 -2.09 10.86 -14.53
C TYR A 9 -1.76 10.66 -13.04
N GLY A 10 -1.26 9.46 -12.71
CA GLY A 10 -0.93 9.08 -11.34
C GLY A 10 -2.09 8.50 -10.55
N PHE A 11 -2.02 8.58 -9.22
CA PHE A 11 -2.95 7.89 -8.32
C PHE A 11 -4.32 8.55 -8.23
N CYS A 12 -5.37 7.73 -8.29
CA CYS A 12 -6.73 8.15 -7.99
C CYS A 12 -6.90 8.44 -6.49
N PHE A 13 -8.02 9.07 -6.13
CA PHE A 13 -8.34 9.37 -4.74
C PHE A 13 -8.33 8.14 -3.83
N GLY A 14 -8.89 7.01 -4.30
CA GLY A 14 -8.95 5.77 -3.53
C GLY A 14 -7.56 5.23 -3.17
N VAL A 15 -6.65 5.22 -4.14
CA VAL A 15 -5.25 4.81 -3.93
C VAL A 15 -4.55 5.73 -2.94
N LYS A 16 -4.67 7.06 -3.12
CA LYS A 16 -4.07 8.04 -2.19
C LYS A 16 -4.57 7.85 -0.76
N ARG A 17 -5.87 7.60 -0.59
CA ARG A 17 -6.49 7.36 0.72
C ARG A 17 -6.00 6.05 1.35
N ALA A 18 -5.92 4.97 0.57
CA ALA A 18 -5.44 3.68 1.04
C ALA A 18 -3.98 3.77 1.55
N ILE A 19 -3.09 4.36 0.75
CA ILE A 19 -1.68 4.59 1.12
C ILE A 19 -1.60 5.41 2.41
N LYS A 20 -2.29 6.57 2.46
CA LYS A 20 -2.26 7.44 3.65
C LYS A 20 -2.73 6.72 4.91
N LYS A 21 -3.73 5.86 4.80
CA LYS A 21 -4.23 5.06 5.93
C LYS A 21 -3.20 4.03 6.39
N ALA A 22 -2.52 3.35 5.46
CA ALA A 22 -1.44 2.43 5.78
C ALA A 22 -0.27 3.13 6.50
N GLU A 23 0.15 4.31 6.01
CA GLU A 23 1.20 5.12 6.62
C GLU A 23 0.87 5.58 8.05
N GLN A 24 -0.41 5.88 8.31
CA GLN A 24 -0.88 6.31 9.62
C GLN A 24 -1.00 5.15 10.62
N ILE A 25 -1.46 4.00 10.17
CA ILE A 25 -1.71 2.84 11.03
C ILE A 25 -0.40 2.26 11.56
N LYS A 26 0.59 2.08 10.66
CA LYS A 26 1.91 1.46 10.88
C LYS A 26 1.84 0.05 11.52
N ASP A 27 2.94 -0.70 11.45
CA ASP A 27 3.10 -1.98 12.13
C ASP A 27 1.89 -2.93 11.92
N ALA A 28 1.47 -3.04 10.66
CA ALA A 28 0.23 -3.68 10.27
C ALA A 28 0.42 -4.63 9.08
N ALA A 29 -0.59 -5.45 8.83
CA ALA A 29 -0.66 -6.27 7.63
C ALA A 29 -1.79 -5.80 6.71
N THR A 30 -1.58 -5.92 5.39
CA THR A 30 -2.65 -5.91 4.39
C THR A 30 -2.96 -7.34 4.00
N ILE A 31 -4.24 -7.66 3.77
CA ILE A 31 -4.63 -8.97 3.25
C ILE A 31 -4.78 -8.86 1.74
N GLY A 32 -3.79 -9.36 1.01
CA GLY A 32 -3.57 -9.05 -0.40
C GLY A 32 -2.87 -7.70 -0.59
N PRO A 33 -2.43 -7.41 -1.83
CA PRO A 33 -1.74 -6.16 -2.15
C PRO A 33 -2.70 -4.98 -1.97
N LEU A 34 -2.26 -3.96 -1.20
CA LEU A 34 -3.03 -2.73 -1.00
C LEU A 34 -3.32 -2.02 -2.33
N ILE A 35 -2.32 -2.05 -3.22
CA ILE A 35 -2.39 -1.63 -4.61
C ILE A 35 -1.43 -2.48 -5.45
N HIS A 36 -1.66 -2.57 -6.76
CA HIS A 36 -0.77 -3.25 -7.70
C HIS A 36 0.41 -2.37 -8.14
N ASN A 37 1.21 -1.92 -7.17
CA ASN A 37 2.47 -1.20 -7.41
C ASN A 37 3.54 -1.73 -6.43
N ASN A 38 4.45 -2.55 -6.94
CA ASN A 38 5.45 -3.24 -6.12
C ASN A 38 6.42 -2.29 -5.42
N GLU A 39 6.77 -1.16 -6.03
CA GLU A 39 7.65 -0.17 -5.41
C GLU A 39 6.98 0.48 -4.20
N GLU A 40 5.69 0.80 -4.33
CA GLU A 40 4.92 1.42 -3.26
C GLU A 40 4.64 0.44 -2.12
N ILE A 41 4.36 -0.84 -2.43
CA ILE A 41 4.29 -1.90 -1.41
C ILE A 41 5.64 -2.04 -0.68
N SER A 42 6.75 -2.03 -1.41
CA SER A 42 8.10 -2.11 -0.82
C SER A 42 8.40 -0.90 0.08
N ARG A 43 7.98 0.31 -0.32
CA ARG A 43 8.11 1.54 0.48
C ARG A 43 7.30 1.46 1.77
N LEU A 44 6.05 0.99 1.69
CA LEU A 44 5.16 0.81 2.85
C LEU A 44 5.75 -0.20 3.85
N GLN A 45 6.29 -1.32 3.35
CA GLN A 45 6.95 -2.31 4.19
C GLN A 45 8.21 -1.72 4.87
N LYS A 46 9.09 -1.06 4.10
CA LYS A 46 10.37 -0.55 4.61
C LYS A 46 10.20 0.62 5.60
N ASN A 47 9.30 1.55 5.30
CA ASN A 47 9.23 2.82 6.02
C ASN A 47 8.16 2.85 7.11
N PHE A 48 7.15 1.97 7.03
CA PHE A 48 6.00 1.96 7.95
C PHE A 48 5.72 0.59 8.56
N ASN A 49 6.54 -0.42 8.24
CA ASN A 49 6.35 -1.80 8.67
C ASN A 49 4.95 -2.33 8.34
N VAL A 50 4.46 -2.00 7.14
CA VAL A 50 3.19 -2.51 6.61
C VAL A 50 3.49 -3.65 5.65
N LYS A 51 3.17 -4.89 6.04
CA LYS A 51 3.44 -6.09 5.23
C LYS A 51 2.21 -6.51 4.44
N THR A 52 2.41 -7.03 3.24
CA THR A 52 1.34 -7.70 2.51
C THR A 52 1.36 -9.20 2.80
N LEU A 53 0.23 -9.73 3.25
CA LEU A 53 0.02 -11.15 3.51
C LEU A 53 -0.93 -11.73 2.48
N GLU A 54 -0.77 -12.99 2.12
CA GLU A 54 -1.64 -13.65 1.13
C GLU A 54 -3.07 -13.84 1.64
N ASN A 55 -3.22 -14.10 2.94
CA ASN A 55 -4.50 -14.34 3.56
C ASN A 55 -4.42 -14.09 5.08
N ILE A 56 -5.59 -14.06 5.73
CA ILE A 56 -5.70 -13.75 7.16
C ILE A 56 -5.01 -14.78 8.07
N LYS A 57 -4.78 -16.02 7.60
CA LYS A 57 -4.11 -17.07 8.38
C LYS A 57 -2.61 -16.84 8.51
N ALA A 58 -2.03 -15.99 7.66
CA ALA A 58 -0.62 -15.62 7.72
C ALA A 58 -0.32 -14.52 8.75
N LEU A 59 -1.35 -13.96 9.41
CA LEU A 59 -1.16 -13.04 10.52
C LEU A 59 -0.41 -13.74 11.66
N SER A 60 0.62 -13.10 12.17
CA SER A 60 1.43 -13.64 13.27
C SER A 60 1.49 -12.64 14.42
N ASN A 61 2.39 -11.68 14.31
CA ASN A 61 2.67 -10.67 15.34
C ASN A 61 2.02 -9.32 15.01
N GLU A 62 1.42 -9.18 13.82
CA GLU A 62 0.76 -7.97 13.38
C GLU A 62 -0.54 -7.74 14.17
N LYS A 63 -0.63 -6.62 14.88
CA LYS A 63 -1.78 -6.30 15.75
C LYS A 63 -2.99 -5.73 15.00
N LYS A 64 -2.81 -5.36 13.73
CA LYS A 64 -3.79 -4.66 12.91
C LYS A 64 -3.77 -5.21 11.48
N ALA A 65 -4.96 -5.41 10.91
CA ALA A 65 -5.14 -5.77 9.51
C ALA A 65 -5.85 -4.64 8.75
N ILE A 66 -5.39 -4.36 7.53
CA ILE A 66 -5.96 -3.39 6.59
C ILE A 66 -6.57 -4.18 5.42
N ILE A 67 -7.82 -3.85 5.09
CA ILE A 67 -8.62 -4.44 4.01
C ILE A 67 -9.22 -3.29 3.20
#